data_AF-A0A8C6TPG6-F1
#
_entry.id   AF-A0A8C6TPG6-F1
#
_cell.length_a   1.000
_cell.length_b   1.000
_cell.length_c   1.000
_cell.angle_alpha   90.00
_cell.angle_beta   90.00
_cell.angle_gamma   90.00
#
_symmetry.space_group_name_H-M   'P 1'
#
loop_
_entity.id
_entity.type
_entity.pdbx_description
1 polymer ?
#
loop_
_entity_poly.entity_id
_entity_poly.type
_entity_poly.pdbx_seq_one_letter_code
_entity_poly.pdbx_strand_id
1 'polypeptide(L)'
;MRRLLQTEKIKHLRQTVVDTQEFIRSLQTEAPQKKAPNSTQDLSLQERVRAQLRAALYDIHDIFFQMPLPQRLALLQQDRELRLERKLRDMEKTKSSKSVLSTKGLSIIAI
;
A
#
# COMPACT_ATOMS: atom_id res chain seq x y z
N MET A 1 -17.51 10.82 3.46
CA MET A 1 -16.12 11.01 3.94
C MET A 1 -15.57 9.84 4.73
N ARG A 2 -16.17 9.40 5.85
CA ARG A 2 -15.62 8.32 6.70
C ARG A 2 -15.26 7.02 5.95
N ARG A 3 -16.04 6.62 4.93
CA ARG A 3 -15.75 5.42 4.12
C ARG A 3 -14.51 5.55 3.22
N LEU A 4 -14.15 6.76 2.77
CA LEU A 4 -12.95 6.97 1.94
C LEU A 4 -11.68 6.62 2.73
N LEU A 5 -11.66 6.90 4.03
CA LEU A 5 -10.55 6.55 4.93
C LEU A 5 -10.29 5.04 5.01
N GLN A 6 -11.29 4.22 4.69
CA GLN A 6 -11.19 2.76 4.72
C GLN A 6 -10.73 2.17 3.39
N THR A 7 -10.64 2.99 2.33
CA THR A 7 -10.17 2.52 1.03
C THR A 7 -8.68 2.18 1.08
N GLU A 8 -8.29 1.18 0.29
CA GLU A 8 -6.88 0.79 0.19
C GLU A 8 -6.01 1.98 -0.25
N LYS A 9 -6.48 2.83 -1.17
CA LYS A 9 -5.74 4.02 -1.61
C LYS A 9 -5.37 4.94 -0.45
N ILE A 10 -6.33 5.29 0.42
CA ILE A 10 -6.06 6.18 1.56
C ILE A 10 -5.17 5.50 2.60
N LYS A 11 -5.34 4.20 2.85
CA LYS A 11 -4.45 3.46 3.75
C LYS A 11 -3.01 3.47 3.25
N HIS A 12 -2.79 3.22 1.96
CA HIS A 12 -1.47 3.27 1.36
C HIS A 12 -0.86 4.67 1.45
N LEU A 13 -1.62 5.73 1.12
CA LEU A 13 -1.12 7.11 1.25
C LEU A 13 -0.73 7.47 2.69
N ARG A 14 -1.52 7.04 3.69
CA ARG A 14 -1.16 7.23 5.10
C ARG A 14 0.12 6.49 5.48
N GLN A 15 0.26 5.24 5.02
CA GLN A 15 1.47 4.47 5.27
C GLN A 15 2.68 5.12 4.61
N THR A 16 2.57 5.53 3.35
CA THR A 16 3.63 6.27 2.64
C THR A 16 4.05 7.54 3.40
N VAL A 17 3.11 8.31 3.94
CA VAL A 17 3.42 9.48 4.77
C VAL A 17 4.25 9.10 6.00
N VAL A 18 3.83 8.05 6.73
CA VAL A 18 4.55 7.56 7.92
C VAL A 18 5.95 7.10 7.54
N ASP A 19 6.06 6.19 6.57
CA ASP A 19 7.34 5.60 6.13
C ASP A 19 8.32 6.69 5.67
N THR A 20 7.82 7.68 4.90
CA THR A 20 8.65 8.77 4.38
C THR A 20 9.12 9.69 5.50
N GLN A 21 8.28 9.96 6.51
CA GLN A 21 8.68 10.74 7.68
C GLN A 21 9.72 10.01 8.53
N GLU A 22 9.55 8.69 8.73
CA GLU A 22 10.53 7.86 9.43
C GLU A 22 11.87 7.85 8.69
N PHE A 23 11.85 7.72 7.37
CA PHE A 23 13.06 7.79 6.56
C PHE A 23 13.77 9.15 6.66
N ILE A 24 13.03 10.27 6.67
CA ILE A 24 13.63 11.60 6.89
C ILE A 24 14.30 11.68 8.27
N ARG A 25 13.68 11.10 9.31
CA ARG A 25 14.26 11.08 10.66
C ARG A 25 15.52 10.21 10.71
N SER A 26 15.54 9.06 10.04
CA SER A 26 16.74 8.21 9.99
C SER A 26 17.91 8.90 9.30
N LEU A 27 17.66 9.59 8.18
CA LEU A 27 18.68 10.40 7.48
C LEU A 27 19.27 11.50 8.37
N GLN A 28 18.47 12.09 9.27
CA GLN A 28 18.93 13.12 10.21
C GLN A 28 19.68 12.53 11.41
N THR A 29 19.33 11.31 11.82
CA THR A 29 19.87 10.63 13.02
C THR A 29 21.18 9.89 12.72
N GLU A 30 21.44 9.53 11.46
CA GLU A 30 22.73 8.97 11.02
C GLU A 30 23.78 10.05 10.72
N ALA A 31 23.36 11.30 10.53
CA ALA A 31 24.24 12.45 10.28
C ALA A 31 25.12 12.95 11.47
N PRO A 32 24.76 12.85 12.77
CA PRO A 32 25.50 13.48 13.86
C PRO A 32 26.86 12.82 14.18
N GLN A 33 27.15 11.62 13.66
CA GLN A 33 28.47 10.99 13.76
C GLN A 33 29.47 11.52 12.69
N LYS A 34 28.97 12.12 11.60
CA LYS A 34 29.78 12.75 10.57
C LYS A 34 29.76 14.27 10.78
N LYS A 35 30.79 14.82 11.43
CA LYS A 35 31.05 16.27 11.57
C LYS A 35 31.36 16.98 10.24
N ALA A 36 30.82 16.50 9.12
CA ALA A 36 30.97 17.11 7.80
C ALA A 36 29.63 17.74 7.41
N PRO A 37 29.61 18.92 6.77
CA PRO A 37 28.38 19.42 6.16
C PRO A 37 27.81 18.34 5.24
N ASN A 38 26.52 18.04 5.40
CA ASN A 38 25.80 17.05 4.60
C ASN A 38 26.28 17.10 3.16
N SER A 39 26.74 15.97 2.61
CA SER A 39 27.20 15.91 1.23
C SER A 39 26.12 16.50 0.32
N THR A 40 26.49 17.20 -0.76
CA THR A 40 25.53 17.70 -1.76
C THR A 40 24.56 16.60 -2.21
N GLN A 41 25.01 15.34 -2.22
CA GLN A 41 24.17 14.18 -2.48
C GLN A 41 23.10 13.95 -1.41
N ASP A 42 23.46 14.03 -0.12
CA ASP A 42 22.55 13.85 1.02
C ASP A 42 21.48 14.96 1.04
N LEU A 43 21.90 16.20 0.74
CA LEU A 43 20.97 17.32 0.59
C LEU A 43 19.98 17.08 -0.55
N SER A 44 20.47 16.67 -1.73
CA SER A 44 19.62 16.34 -2.88
C SER A 44 18.64 15.20 -2.57
N LEU A 45 19.07 14.18 -1.81
CA LEU A 45 18.22 13.08 -1.39
C LEU A 45 17.12 13.59 -0.46
N GLN A 46 17.49 14.40 0.54
CA GLN A 46 16.55 14.94 1.50
C GLN A 46 15.48 15.83 0.83
N GLU A 47 15.87 16.61 -0.17
CA GLU A 47 14.94 17.41 -0.97
C GLU A 47 13.94 16.54 -1.74
N ARG A 48 14.42 15.48 -2.42
CA ARG A 48 13.56 14.55 -3.16
C ARG A 48 12.57 13.84 -2.23
N VAL A 49 13.03 13.35 -1.09
CA VAL A 49 12.18 12.66 -0.11
C VAL A 49 11.12 13.60 0.46
N ARG A 50 11.48 14.85 0.76
CA ARG A 50 10.50 15.86 1.20
C ARG A 50 9.49 16.20 0.10
N ALA A 51 9.91 16.22 -1.16
CA ALA A 51 8.99 16.44 -2.28
C ALA A 51 7.97 15.29 -2.39
N GLN A 52 8.39 14.03 -2.20
CA GLN A 52 7.50 12.88 -2.15
C GLN A 52 6.52 12.93 -0.99
N LEU A 53 7.00 13.30 0.21
CA LEU A 53 6.13 13.48 1.38
C LEU A 53 5.05 14.55 1.10
N ARG A 54 5.45 15.67 0.50
CA ARG A 54 4.51 16.73 0.10
C ARG A 54 3.49 16.22 -0.93
N ALA A 55 3.93 15.49 -1.95
CA ALA A 55 3.04 14.91 -2.95
C ALA A 55 1.99 13.98 -2.32
N ALA A 56 2.40 13.06 -1.44
CA ALA A 56 1.46 12.16 -0.76
C ALA A 56 0.44 12.91 0.12
N LEU A 57 0.85 13.98 0.79
CA LEU A 57 -0.06 14.84 1.56
C LEU A 57 -1.03 15.60 0.66
N TYR A 58 -0.56 16.09 -0.50
CA TYR A 58 -1.43 16.73 -1.48
C TYR A 58 -2.44 15.76 -2.09
N ASP A 59 -2.05 14.52 -2.37
CA ASP A 59 -2.98 13.50 -2.86
C ASP A 59 -4.11 13.24 -1.85
N ILE A 60 -3.79 13.20 -0.55
CA ILE A 60 -4.80 13.10 0.50
C ILE A 60 -5.70 14.35 0.49
N HIS A 61 -5.12 15.54 0.45
CA HIS A 61 -5.89 16.78 0.43
C HIS A 61 -6.81 16.86 -0.80
N ASP A 62 -6.32 16.51 -1.98
CA ASP A 62 -7.09 16.47 -3.22
C ASP A 62 -8.30 15.55 -3.07
N ILE A 63 -8.10 14.30 -2.63
CA ILE A 63 -9.19 13.33 -2.47
C ILE A 63 -10.28 13.82 -1.52
N PHE A 64 -9.93 14.48 -0.42
CA PHE A 64 -10.94 14.88 0.58
C PHE A 64 -11.58 16.24 0.27
N PHE A 65 -10.83 17.19 -0.27
CA PHE A 65 -11.24 18.58 -0.33
C PHE A 65 -11.47 19.12 -1.74
N GLN A 66 -10.79 18.59 -2.76
CA GLN A 66 -10.87 19.11 -4.14
C GLN A 66 -11.62 18.16 -5.09
N MET A 67 -11.46 16.85 -4.89
CA MET A 67 -12.01 15.81 -5.74
C MET A 67 -13.56 15.85 -5.76
N PRO A 68 -14.19 15.94 -6.95
CA PRO A 68 -15.64 15.92 -7.09
C PRO A 68 -16.29 14.65 -6.52
N LEU A 69 -17.57 14.76 -6.12
CA LEU A 69 -18.32 13.64 -5.56
C LEU A 69 -18.34 12.38 -6.47
N PRO A 70 -18.57 12.48 -7.80
CA PRO A 70 -18.60 11.29 -8.66
C PRO A 70 -17.30 10.49 -8.63
N GLN A 71 -16.15 11.17 -8.63
CA GLN A 71 -14.84 10.52 -8.58
C GLN A 71 -14.61 9.84 -7.22
N ARG A 72 -15.03 10.46 -6.13
CA ARG A 72 -14.97 9.85 -4.78
C ARG A 72 -15.87 8.62 -4.67
N LEU A 73 -17.02 8.63 -5.33
CA LEU A 73 -17.92 7.46 -5.40
C LEU A 73 -17.31 6.34 -6.25
N ALA A 74 -16.70 6.66 -7.39
CA ALA A 74 -15.97 5.70 -8.21
C ALA A 74 -14.82 5.03 -7.43
N LEU A 75 -14.06 5.80 -6.64
CA LEU A 75 -13.03 5.26 -5.76
C LEU A 75 -13.60 4.23 -4.78
N LEU A 76 -14.75 4.52 -4.17
CA LEU A 76 -15.42 3.61 -3.25
C LEU A 76 -15.96 2.36 -3.96
N GLN A 77 -16.39 2.48 -5.20
CA GLN A 77 -16.85 1.36 -6.01
C GLN A 77 -15.68 0.43 -6.36
N GLN A 78 -14.59 0.98 -6.88
CA GLN A 78 -13.38 0.22 -7.19
C GLN A 78 -12.85 -0.54 -5.96
N ASP A 79 -12.87 0.08 -4.77
CA ASP A 79 -12.47 -0.58 -3.53
C ASP A 79 -13.37 -1.78 -3.16
N ARG A 80 -14.67 -1.74 -3.49
CA ARG A 80 -15.57 -2.89 -3.30
C ARG A 80 -15.25 -4.00 -4.29
N GLU A 81 -15.03 -3.65 -5.55
CA GLU A 81 -14.70 -4.62 -6.61
C GLU A 81 -13.41 -5.36 -6.29
N LEU A 82 -12.36 -4.63 -5.86
CA LEU A 82 -11.11 -5.25 -5.38
C LEU A 82 -11.33 -6.22 -4.22
N ARG A 83 -12.21 -5.88 -3.27
CA ARG A 83 -12.54 -6.78 -2.16
C ARG A 83 -13.29 -8.03 -2.63
N LEU A 84 -14.15 -7.92 -3.64
CA LEU A 84 -14.84 -9.07 -4.22
C LEU A 84 -13.86 -9.95 -5.00
N GLU A 85 -12.97 -9.35 -5.80
CA GLU A 85 -11.96 -10.07 -6.56
C GLU A 85 -11.00 -10.85 -5.66
N ARG A 86 -10.52 -10.23 -4.56
CA ARG A 86 -9.69 -10.91 -3.56
C ARG A 86 -10.41 -12.14 -2.97
N LYS A 87 -11.69 -12.00 -2.60
CA LYS A 87 -12.49 -13.12 -2.08
C LYS A 87 -12.64 -14.25 -3.11
N LEU A 88 -12.90 -13.92 -4.38
CA LEU A 88 -13.02 -14.92 -5.45
C LEU A 88 -11.71 -15.70 -5.62
N ARG A 89 -10.58 -15.00 -5.68
CA ARG A 89 -9.24 -15.61 -5.75
C ARG A 89 -8.95 -16.54 -4.57
N ASP A 90 -9.36 -16.16 -3.36
CA ASP A 90 -9.18 -17.00 -2.17
C ASP A 90 -10.09 -18.24 -2.19
N MET A 91 -11.31 -18.12 -2.71
CA MET A 91 -12.21 -19.26 -2.94
C MET A 91 -11.66 -20.24 -3.98
N GLU A 92 -11.04 -19.75 -5.06
CA GLU A 92 -10.39 -20.59 -6.06
C GLU A 92 -9.20 -21.34 -5.49
N LYS A 93 -8.35 -20.68 -4.69
CA LYS A 93 -7.22 -21.33 -3.99
C LYS A 93 -7.70 -22.47 -3.08
N THR A 94 -8.73 -22.23 -2.27
CA THR A 94 -9.26 -23.25 -1.35
C THR A 94 -9.95 -24.41 -2.06
N LYS A 95 -10.59 -24.19 -3.23
CA LYS A 95 -11.14 -25.26 -4.07
C LYS A 95 -10.03 -26.10 -4.74
N SER A 96 -8.97 -25.46 -5.22
CA SER A 96 -7.81 -26.15 -5.82
C SER A 96 -7.06 -27.02 -4.81
N SER A 97 -6.92 -26.59 -3.55
CA SER A 97 -6.33 -27.42 -2.51
C SER A 97 -7.16 -28.66 -2.18
N LYS A 98 -8.50 -28.59 -2.29
CA LYS A 98 -9.39 -29.75 -2.07
C LYS A 98 -9.33 -30.78 -3.19
N SER A 99 -9.11 -30.37 -4.44
CA SER A 99 -8.98 -31.33 -5.55
C SER A 99 -7.66 -32.11 -5.51
N VAL A 100 -6.56 -31.52 -5.04
CA VAL A 100 -5.25 -32.21 -4.95
C VAL A 100 -5.21 -33.27 -3.85
N LEU A 101 -6.02 -33.12 -2.80
CA LEU A 101 -6.15 -34.10 -1.72
C LEU A 101 -7.06 -35.29 -2.09
N SER A 102 -7.92 -35.15 -3.10
CA SER A 102 -8.86 -36.21 -3.50
C SER A 102 -8.27 -37.25 -4.46
N THR A 103 -7.13 -36.97 -5.11
CA THR A 103 -6.54 -37.86 -6.13
C THR A 103 -5.47 -38.83 -5.58
N LYS A 104 -5.16 -38.78 -4.28
CA LYS A 104 -4.16 -39.67 -3.65
C LYS A 104 -4.76 -40.90 -2.94
N GLY A 105 -6.06 -41.14 -3.07
CA GLY A 105 -6.79 -42.16 -2.30
C GLY A 105 -7.20 -43.44 -3.03
N LEU A 106 -6.73 -43.73 -4.27
CA LEU A 106 -7.22 -44.88 -5.05
C LEU A 106 -6.11 -45.66 -5.78
N SER A 107 -5.07 -46.09 -5.08
CA SER A 107 -4.18 -47.15 -5.58
C SER A 107 -3.62 -47.98 -4.45
N ILE A 108 -4.48 -48.72 -3.76
CA ILE A 108 -4.09 -49.99 -3.12
C ILE A 108 -5.25 -50.95 -3.34
N ILE A 109 -4.92 -52.19 -3.71
CA ILE A 109 -5.77 -53.33 -4.04
C ILE A 109 -6.09 -53.45 -5.54
N ALA A 110 -5.13 -54.01 -6.29
CA ALA A 110 -5.44 -55.06 -7.26
C ALA A 110 -4.15 -55.85 -7.58
N ILE A 111 -4.22 -57.14 -7.24
CA ILE A 111 -3.35 -58.28 -7.62
C ILE A 111 -2.07 -58.44 -6.81
#